data_AF-A0A8T2V515-F1
#
_entry.id   AF-A0A8T2V515-F1
#
_cell.length_a   1.000
_cell.length_b   1.000
_cell.length_c   1.000
_cell.angle_alpha   90.00
_cell.angle_beta   90.00
_cell.angle_gamma   90.00
#
_symmetry.space_group_name_H-M   'P 1'
#
loop_
_entity.id
_entity.type
_entity.pdbx_description
1 polymer ?
#
loop_
_entity_poly.entity_id
_entity_poly.type
_entity_poly.pdbx_seq_one_letter_code
_entity_poly.pdbx_strand_id
1 'polypeptide(L)'
;MKDALKSSEQATQTACKRSTYLNELVEAFRRSLYEDLELVTDDGLSLRTHGVILTSRSQVFRTMLELDSDTHEKCLRTQVPDIGHNELKLLIQFIYSGQITVEDLKDHALALLMAADKFNIALLKEICETYFLQTLTASNALDVLELAARLSSPELLEEAALSAIAKNYKLITLSNEYEEFAVKNPLLSVKVSRSIIDKI
;
A
#
# COMPACT_ATOMS: atom_id res chain seq x y z
N MET A 1 -12.95 20.50 -29.73
CA MET A 1 -12.39 19.12 -29.78
C MET A 1 -10.88 19.11 -29.98
N LYS A 2 -10.32 19.80 -30.98
CA LYS A 2 -8.86 19.89 -31.22
C LYS A 2 -8.06 20.56 -30.09
N ASP A 3 -8.61 21.57 -29.43
CA ASP A 3 -7.94 22.25 -28.32
C ASP A 3 -7.90 21.42 -27.03
N ALA A 4 -8.91 20.57 -26.79
CA ALA A 4 -8.93 19.63 -25.68
C ALA A 4 -7.91 18.48 -25.86
N LEU A 5 -7.72 18.01 -27.10
CA LEU A 5 -6.71 17.02 -27.45
C LEU A 5 -5.28 17.58 -27.27
N LYS A 6 -5.01 18.81 -27.74
CA LYS A 6 -3.71 19.49 -27.51
C LYS A 6 -3.43 19.74 -26.03
N SER A 7 -4.43 20.14 -25.26
CA SER A 7 -4.30 20.35 -23.81
C SER A 7 -3.99 19.05 -23.07
N SER A 8 -4.63 17.95 -23.45
CA SER A 8 -4.35 16.60 -22.93
C SER A 8 -2.91 16.17 -23.26
N GLU A 9 -2.48 16.26 -24.53
CA GLU A 9 -1.11 15.90 -24.95
C GLU A 9 -0.03 16.69 -24.21
N GLN A 10 -0.25 17.99 -23.99
CA GLN A 10 0.69 18.85 -23.28
C GLN A 10 0.77 18.54 -21.77
N ALA A 11 -0.36 18.16 -21.16
CA ALA A 11 -0.39 17.69 -19.78
C ALA A 11 0.37 16.36 -19.62
N THR A 12 0.17 15.41 -20.53
CA THR A 12 0.86 14.10 -20.53
C THR A 12 2.37 14.26 -20.74
N GLN A 13 2.80 15.15 -21.65
CA GLN A 13 4.21 15.41 -21.90
C GLN A 13 4.90 16.08 -20.70
N THR A 14 4.19 16.95 -19.99
CA THR A 14 4.71 17.61 -18.78
C THR A 14 4.82 16.61 -17.61
N ALA A 15 3.87 15.71 -17.47
CA ALA A 15 3.92 14.62 -16.48
C ALA A 15 5.11 13.68 -16.73
N CYS A 16 5.36 13.30 -17.99
CA CYS A 16 6.51 12.48 -18.37
C CYS A 16 7.85 13.14 -18.01
N LYS A 17 8.02 14.44 -18.29
CA LYS A 17 9.23 15.18 -17.91
C LYS A 17 9.46 15.24 -16.40
N ARG A 18 8.40 15.40 -15.61
CA ARG A 18 8.48 15.40 -14.13
C ARG A 18 8.88 14.02 -13.60
N SER A 19 8.33 12.96 -14.17
CA SER A 19 8.73 11.58 -13.88
C SER A 19 10.23 11.37 -14.10
N THR A 20 10.75 11.77 -15.27
CA THR A 20 12.18 11.66 -15.58
C THR A 20 13.06 12.43 -14.59
N TYR A 21 12.62 13.61 -14.14
CA TYR A 21 13.36 14.40 -13.15
C TYR A 21 13.47 13.69 -11.79
N LEU A 22 12.38 13.09 -11.30
CA LEU A 22 12.39 12.37 -10.02
C LEU A 22 13.19 11.06 -10.08
N ASN A 23 13.38 10.48 -11.26
CA ASN A 23 14.22 9.29 -11.43
C ASN A 23 15.69 9.54 -11.00
N GLU A 24 16.18 10.77 -11.02
CA GLU A 24 17.52 11.09 -10.51
C GLU A 24 17.64 10.80 -9.01
N LEU A 25 16.58 11.03 -8.23
CA LEU A 25 16.55 10.66 -6.81
C LEU A 25 16.56 9.13 -6.64
N VAL A 26 15.80 8.41 -7.48
CA VAL A 26 15.81 6.94 -7.47
C VAL A 26 17.21 6.40 -7.79
N GLU A 27 17.91 7.02 -8.72
CA GLU A 27 19.30 6.67 -9.03
C GLU A 27 20.25 6.98 -7.86
N ALA A 28 20.03 8.05 -7.10
CA ALA A 28 20.79 8.33 -5.88
C ALA A 28 20.61 7.20 -4.84
N PHE A 29 19.38 6.71 -4.67
CA PHE A 29 19.09 5.54 -3.84
C PHE A 29 19.76 4.26 -4.37
N ARG A 30 19.65 3.98 -5.67
CA ARG A 30 20.28 2.78 -6.30
C ARG A 30 21.80 2.78 -6.23
N ARG A 31 22.42 3.97 -6.23
CA ARG A 31 23.87 4.14 -6.18
C ARG A 31 24.42 4.27 -4.75
N SER A 32 23.55 4.23 -3.75
CA SER A 32 23.91 4.39 -2.33
C SER A 32 24.76 5.64 -2.06
N LEU A 33 24.36 6.76 -2.63
CA LEU A 33 25.04 8.04 -2.42
C LEU A 33 24.49 8.69 -1.15
N TYR A 34 25.35 9.16 -0.25
CA TYR A 34 24.99 10.01 0.90
C TYR A 34 23.85 9.49 1.80
N GLU A 35 23.74 8.17 1.95
CA GLU A 35 22.76 7.54 2.84
C GLU A 35 23.12 7.84 4.31
N ASP A 36 22.13 8.29 5.08
CA ASP A 36 22.25 8.69 6.49
C ASP A 36 21.33 7.87 7.42
N LEU A 37 20.53 6.96 6.86
CA LEU A 37 19.57 6.14 7.57
C LEU A 37 19.66 4.67 7.12
N GLU A 38 19.69 3.75 8.08
CA GLU A 38 19.58 2.30 7.87
C GLU A 38 18.28 1.79 8.47
N LEU A 39 17.41 1.25 7.61
CA LEU A 39 16.15 0.62 8.00
C LEU A 39 16.33 -0.89 8.05
N VAL A 40 15.94 -1.50 9.17
CA VAL A 40 16.13 -2.94 9.42
C VAL A 40 14.76 -3.63 9.50
N THR A 41 14.56 -4.68 8.71
CA THR A 41 13.36 -5.52 8.71
C THR A 41 13.45 -6.64 9.76
N ASP A 42 12.33 -7.28 10.07
CA ASP A 42 12.23 -8.30 11.12
C ASP A 42 13.12 -9.54 10.88
N ASP A 43 13.43 -9.83 9.62
CA ASP A 43 14.36 -10.88 9.20
C ASP A 43 15.85 -10.51 9.34
N GLY A 44 16.14 -9.30 9.85
CA GLY A 44 17.48 -8.78 10.05
C GLY A 44 18.13 -8.22 8.79
N LEU A 45 17.45 -8.25 7.64
CA LEU A 45 17.92 -7.56 6.43
C LEU A 45 17.78 -6.04 6.61
N SER A 46 18.60 -5.27 5.90
CA SER A 46 18.56 -3.82 6.00
C SER A 46 18.70 -3.11 4.66
N LEU A 47 18.13 -1.90 4.62
CA LEU A 47 18.20 -0.98 3.48
C LEU A 47 18.67 0.37 3.98
N ARG A 48 19.71 0.90 3.34
CA ARG A 48 20.15 2.26 3.58
C ARG A 48 19.42 3.24 2.66
N THR A 49 19.15 4.43 3.17
CA THR A 49 18.35 5.46 2.50
C THR A 49 18.64 6.85 3.07
N HIS A 50 17.88 7.84 2.62
CA HIS A 50 17.98 9.23 3.05
C HIS A 50 16.81 9.59 3.96
N GLY A 51 17.09 9.88 5.24
CA GLY A 51 16.08 10.24 6.22
C GLY A 51 15.26 11.46 5.81
N VAL A 52 15.90 12.47 5.20
CA VAL A 52 15.20 13.68 4.71
C VAL A 52 14.12 13.36 3.68
N ILE A 53 14.32 12.36 2.82
CA ILE A 53 13.35 12.00 1.79
C ILE A 53 12.17 11.28 2.44
N LEU A 54 12.41 10.31 3.32
CA LEU A 54 11.35 9.57 4.00
C LEU A 54 10.47 10.48 4.87
N THR A 55 11.09 11.31 5.69
CA THR A 55 10.38 12.24 6.60
C THR A 55 9.64 13.36 5.87
N SER A 56 10.03 13.68 4.63
CA SER A 56 9.28 14.61 3.78
C SER A 56 7.96 14.01 3.26
N ARG A 57 7.89 12.69 3.14
CA ARG A 57 6.74 11.97 2.55
C ARG A 57 5.88 11.23 3.55
N SER A 58 6.35 11.07 4.79
CA SER A 58 5.63 10.41 5.86
C SER A 58 5.87 11.11 7.19
N GLN A 59 4.79 11.58 7.81
CA GLN A 59 4.85 12.12 9.16
C GLN A 59 5.19 11.03 10.18
N VAL A 60 4.83 9.76 9.91
CA VAL A 60 5.17 8.63 10.78
C VAL A 60 6.67 8.40 10.80
N PHE A 61 7.32 8.38 9.62
CA PHE A 61 8.78 8.33 9.57
C PHE A 61 9.42 9.55 10.26
N ARG A 62 8.85 10.76 10.12
CA ARG A 62 9.35 11.93 10.84
C ARG A 62 9.36 11.73 12.35
N THR A 63 8.21 11.38 12.92
CA THR A 63 8.09 11.13 14.36
C THR A 63 9.02 9.98 14.79
N MET A 64 9.10 8.90 14.02
CA MET A 64 9.96 7.75 14.30
C MET A 64 11.43 8.15 14.38
N LEU A 65 11.95 8.91 13.39
CA LEU A 65 13.35 9.32 13.40
C LEU A 65 13.66 10.42 14.41
N GLU A 66 12.70 11.30 14.72
CA GLU A 66 12.85 12.30 15.79
C GLU A 66 13.03 11.64 17.16
N LEU A 67 12.33 10.53 17.42
CA LEU A 67 12.48 9.75 18.66
C LEU A 67 13.84 9.05 18.75
N ASP A 68 14.42 8.64 17.63
CA ASP A 68 15.73 7.97 17.58
C ASP A 68 16.91 8.98 17.50
N SER A 69 16.63 10.27 17.27
CA SER A 69 17.64 11.31 17.00
C SER A 69 18.50 11.73 18.20
N ASP A 70 18.20 11.25 19.40
CA ASP A 70 19.04 11.42 20.60
C ASP A 70 20.36 10.61 20.53
N THR A 71 20.56 9.85 19.46
CA THR A 71 21.79 9.10 19.19
C THR A 71 22.81 9.98 18.44
N HIS A 72 24.03 10.13 18.96
CA HIS A 72 25.14 10.83 18.28
C HIS A 72 25.73 10.03 17.10
N GLU A 73 24.94 9.19 16.45
CA GLU A 73 25.39 8.28 15.40
C GLU A 73 25.46 9.00 14.05
N LYS A 74 26.47 8.64 13.24
CA LYS A 74 26.63 9.19 11.88
C LYS A 74 25.59 8.65 10.90
N CYS A 75 25.00 7.50 11.21
CA CYS A 75 23.95 6.87 10.43
C CYS A 75 22.95 6.30 11.43
N LEU A 76 21.71 6.78 11.36
CA LEU A 76 20.65 6.35 12.25
C LEU A 76 20.20 4.94 11.86
N ARG A 77 20.02 4.04 12.82
CA ARG A 77 19.54 2.68 12.58
C ARG A 77 18.18 2.47 13.22
N THR A 78 17.16 2.24 12.42
CA THR A 78 15.77 2.14 12.88
C THR A 78 15.13 0.84 12.42
N GLN A 79 14.40 0.18 13.32
CA GLN A 79 13.65 -1.03 12.97
C GLN A 79 12.30 -0.68 12.33
N VAL A 80 11.95 -1.43 11.28
CA VAL A 80 10.71 -1.29 10.54
C VAL A 80 9.97 -2.62 10.60
N PRO A 81 9.11 -2.84 11.62
CA PRO A 81 8.44 -4.11 11.79
C PRO A 81 7.31 -4.30 10.78
N ASP A 82 6.87 -5.54 10.60
CA ASP A 82 5.72 -5.98 9.80
C ASP A 82 5.83 -5.68 8.29
N ILE A 83 7.06 -5.52 7.78
CA ILE A 83 7.31 -5.36 6.34
C ILE A 83 8.51 -6.20 5.92
N GLY A 84 8.36 -6.95 4.82
CA GLY A 84 9.45 -7.72 4.24
C GLY A 84 10.45 -6.81 3.51
N HIS A 85 11.67 -7.33 3.30
CA HIS A 85 12.75 -6.55 2.68
C HIS A 85 12.40 -6.06 1.26
N ASN A 86 11.72 -6.89 0.46
CA ASN A 86 11.34 -6.53 -0.90
C ASN A 86 10.26 -5.45 -0.92
N GLU A 87 9.26 -5.57 -0.05
CA GLU A 87 8.18 -4.62 0.11
C GLU A 87 8.70 -3.28 0.65
N LEU A 88 9.66 -3.32 1.58
CA LEU A 88 10.33 -2.11 2.07
C LEU A 88 11.12 -1.42 0.94
N LYS A 89 11.81 -2.19 0.10
CA LYS A 89 12.50 -1.65 -1.07
C LYS A 89 11.54 -0.98 -2.05
N LEU A 90 10.40 -1.62 -2.35
CA LEU A 90 9.36 -1.04 -3.20
C LEU A 90 8.74 0.22 -2.59
N LEU A 91 8.46 0.21 -1.27
CA LEU A 91 7.98 1.37 -0.54
C LEU A 91 8.95 2.56 -0.65
N ILE A 92 10.25 2.32 -0.44
CA ILE A 92 11.26 3.37 -0.55
C ILE A 92 11.36 3.86 -2.00
N GLN A 93 11.39 2.98 -2.99
CA GLN A 93 11.39 3.39 -4.40
C GLN A 93 10.16 4.24 -4.75
N PHE A 94 8.99 3.88 -4.22
CA PHE A 94 7.77 4.67 -4.35
C PHE A 94 7.90 6.05 -3.68
N ILE A 95 8.45 6.14 -2.46
CA ILE A 95 8.69 7.41 -1.77
C ILE A 95 9.54 8.38 -2.61
N TYR A 96 10.52 7.85 -3.35
CA TYR A 96 11.42 8.65 -4.19
C TYR A 96 10.78 9.09 -5.51
N SER A 97 10.00 8.22 -6.14
CA SER A 97 9.51 8.41 -7.52
C SER A 97 8.03 8.78 -7.62
N GLY A 98 7.24 8.41 -6.62
CA GLY A 98 5.77 8.37 -6.67
C GLY A 98 5.22 7.33 -7.65
N GLN A 99 6.02 6.34 -8.05
CA GLN A 99 5.66 5.36 -9.07
C GLN A 99 5.72 3.94 -8.54
N ILE A 100 4.79 3.13 -9.00
CA ILE A 100 4.73 1.69 -8.78
C ILE A 100 4.10 1.03 -10.01
N THR A 101 4.60 -0.13 -10.39
CA THR A 101 4.10 -0.86 -11.55
C THR A 101 2.97 -1.82 -11.18
N VAL A 102 2.20 -2.27 -12.17
CA VAL A 102 1.15 -3.27 -11.94
C VAL A 102 1.77 -4.62 -11.57
N GLU A 103 2.95 -4.91 -12.11
CA GLU A 103 3.75 -6.09 -11.79
C GLU A 103 4.16 -6.09 -10.31
N ASP A 104 4.63 -4.95 -9.78
CA ASP A 104 4.95 -4.83 -8.34
C ASP A 104 3.70 -5.06 -7.47
N LEU A 105 2.55 -4.51 -7.87
CA LEU A 105 1.30 -4.65 -7.13
C LEU A 105 0.78 -6.10 -7.12
N LYS A 106 1.00 -6.85 -8.20
CA LYS A 106 0.46 -8.21 -8.34
C LYS A 106 0.86 -9.13 -7.18
N ASP A 107 2.12 -9.03 -6.76
CA ASP A 107 2.66 -9.91 -5.73
C ASP A 107 2.77 -9.21 -4.36
N HIS A 108 2.77 -7.87 -4.33
CA HIS A 108 3.07 -7.09 -3.12
C HIS A 108 1.96 -6.12 -2.67
N ALA A 109 0.83 -6.01 -3.38
CA ALA A 109 -0.21 -5.00 -3.08
C ALA A 109 -0.72 -5.05 -1.64
N LEU A 110 -0.87 -6.25 -1.06
CA LEU A 110 -1.35 -6.40 0.32
C LEU A 110 -0.39 -5.74 1.31
N ALA A 111 0.88 -6.13 1.26
CA ALA A 111 1.89 -5.64 2.18
C ALA A 111 2.18 -4.15 1.95
N LEU A 112 2.14 -3.70 0.69
CA LEU A 112 2.29 -2.29 0.36
C LEU A 112 1.10 -1.45 0.83
N LEU A 113 -0.12 -1.95 0.75
CA LEU A 113 -1.30 -1.26 1.29
C LEU A 113 -1.18 -1.11 2.81
N MET A 114 -0.80 -2.19 3.50
CA MET A 114 -0.57 -2.16 4.94
C MET A 114 0.54 -1.17 5.32
N ALA A 115 1.65 -1.18 4.58
CA ALA A 115 2.75 -0.24 4.79
C ALA A 115 2.32 1.21 4.52
N ALA A 116 1.56 1.45 3.46
CA ALA A 116 1.06 2.77 3.13
C ALA A 116 0.11 3.31 4.20
N ASP A 117 -0.75 2.48 4.77
CA ASP A 117 -1.59 2.84 5.91
C ASP A 117 -0.75 3.12 7.16
N LYS A 118 0.17 2.21 7.51
CA LYS A 118 1.06 2.30 8.69
C LYS A 118 1.93 3.55 8.66
N PHE A 119 2.54 3.86 7.51
CA PHE A 119 3.41 5.03 7.33
C PHE A 119 2.67 6.27 6.84
N ASN A 120 1.35 6.21 6.71
CA ASN A 120 0.49 7.31 6.25
C ASN A 120 0.96 7.93 4.91
N ILE A 121 1.15 7.09 3.90
CA ILE A 121 1.54 7.47 2.54
C ILE A 121 0.29 7.39 1.65
N ALA A 122 -0.52 8.45 1.71
CA ALA A 122 -1.85 8.48 1.11
C ALA A 122 -1.90 8.07 -0.38
N LEU A 123 -0.96 8.56 -1.20
CA LEU A 123 -0.96 8.24 -2.62
C LEU A 123 -0.72 6.74 -2.90
N LEU A 124 0.17 6.09 -2.14
CA LEU A 124 0.39 4.65 -2.31
C LEU A 124 -0.84 3.86 -1.88
N LYS A 125 -1.46 4.28 -0.77
CA LYS A 125 -2.69 3.68 -0.26
C LYS A 125 -3.80 3.74 -1.31
N GLU A 126 -4.04 4.91 -1.89
CA GLU A 126 -5.04 5.11 -2.95
C GLU A 126 -4.78 4.21 -4.17
N ILE A 127 -3.51 4.09 -4.60
CA ILE A 127 -3.13 3.22 -5.73
C ILE A 127 -3.41 1.75 -5.40
N CYS A 128 -3.03 1.29 -4.21
CA CYS A 128 -3.27 -0.08 -3.78
C CYS A 128 -4.76 -0.38 -3.61
N GLU A 129 -5.54 0.53 -3.01
CA GLU A 129 -7.00 0.40 -2.90
C GLU A 129 -7.65 0.30 -4.28
N THR A 130 -7.25 1.18 -5.21
CA THR A 130 -7.72 1.13 -6.61
C THR A 130 -7.40 -0.20 -7.27
N TYR A 131 -6.18 -0.73 -7.05
CA TYR A 131 -5.79 -2.04 -7.56
C TYR A 131 -6.69 -3.16 -7.02
N PHE A 132 -6.98 -3.18 -5.72
CA PHE A 132 -7.88 -4.17 -5.12
C PHE A 132 -9.32 -4.03 -5.64
N LEU A 133 -9.82 -2.81 -5.83
CA LEU A 133 -11.15 -2.59 -6.42
C LEU A 133 -11.25 -3.11 -7.86
N GLN A 134 -10.20 -2.91 -8.66
CA GLN A 134 -10.16 -3.34 -10.07
C GLN A 134 -9.99 -4.86 -10.22
N THR A 135 -9.36 -5.51 -9.24
CA THR A 135 -9.09 -6.95 -9.24
C THR A 135 -10.05 -7.74 -8.35
N LEU A 136 -11.04 -7.07 -7.74
CA LEU A 136 -12.05 -7.70 -6.89
C LEU A 136 -12.95 -8.63 -7.70
N THR A 137 -13.04 -9.87 -7.23
CA THR A 137 -13.83 -10.97 -7.80
C THR A 137 -14.53 -11.73 -6.68
N ALA A 138 -15.48 -12.61 -7.01
CA ALA A 138 -16.13 -13.44 -6.02
C ALA A 138 -15.12 -14.34 -5.26
N SER A 139 -14.06 -14.79 -5.93
CA SER A 139 -13.07 -15.71 -5.36
C SER A 139 -12.11 -15.06 -4.37
N ASN A 140 -11.85 -13.76 -4.47
CA ASN A 140 -10.94 -13.05 -3.55
C ASN A 140 -11.67 -12.06 -2.62
N ALA A 141 -13.01 -11.99 -2.68
CA ALA A 141 -13.75 -11.01 -1.90
C ALA A 141 -13.64 -11.22 -0.38
N LEU A 142 -13.53 -12.47 0.08
CA LEU A 142 -13.29 -12.77 1.50
C LEU A 142 -11.91 -12.29 1.95
N ASP A 143 -10.87 -12.49 1.13
CA ASP A 143 -9.52 -12.03 1.42
C ASP A 143 -9.44 -10.51 1.47
N VAL A 144 -10.09 -9.83 0.51
CA VAL A 144 -10.16 -8.35 0.49
C VAL A 144 -10.94 -7.81 1.70
N LEU A 145 -11.99 -8.51 2.15
CA LEU A 145 -12.71 -8.14 3.36
C LEU A 145 -11.84 -8.28 4.62
N GLU A 146 -11.09 -9.38 4.73
CA GLU A 146 -10.16 -9.58 5.84
C GLU A 146 -9.04 -8.53 5.83
N LEU A 147 -8.52 -8.20 4.64
CA LEU A 147 -7.55 -7.12 4.44
C LEU A 147 -8.10 -5.77 4.90
N ALA A 148 -9.30 -5.42 4.44
CA ALA A 148 -9.94 -4.15 4.80
C ALA A 148 -10.06 -4.01 6.32
N ALA A 149 -10.44 -5.07 7.03
CA ALA A 149 -10.57 -5.07 8.49
C ALA A 149 -9.27 -4.76 9.26
N ARG A 150 -8.11 -4.81 8.59
CA ARG A 150 -6.79 -4.50 9.18
C ARG A 150 -6.34 -3.06 8.92
N LEU A 151 -7.06 -2.30 8.11
CA LEU A 151 -6.71 -0.93 7.74
C LEU A 151 -7.32 0.08 8.72
N SER A 152 -6.66 1.23 8.86
CA SER A 152 -7.14 2.35 9.68
C SER A 152 -8.39 3.02 9.12
N SER A 153 -8.60 2.97 7.79
CA SER A 153 -9.82 3.45 7.13
C SER A 153 -10.32 2.41 6.12
N PRO A 154 -11.15 1.46 6.55
CA PRO A 154 -11.51 0.27 5.77
C PRO A 154 -12.66 0.48 4.79
N GLU A 155 -13.36 1.63 4.84
CA GLU A 155 -14.72 1.79 4.33
C GLU A 155 -14.86 1.43 2.85
N LEU A 156 -13.92 1.90 2.03
CA LEU A 156 -13.95 1.72 0.58
C LEU A 156 -13.82 0.25 0.18
N LEU A 157 -12.83 -0.45 0.72
CA LEU A 157 -12.58 -1.85 0.40
C LEU A 157 -13.58 -2.78 1.09
N GLU A 158 -13.99 -2.47 2.32
CA GLU A 158 -14.99 -3.23 3.05
C GLU A 158 -16.33 -3.20 2.33
N GLU A 159 -16.81 -2.02 1.92
CA GLU A 159 -18.07 -1.90 1.18
C GLU A 159 -18.02 -2.65 -0.16
N ALA A 160 -16.93 -2.50 -0.91
CA ALA A 160 -16.75 -3.17 -2.18
C ALA A 160 -16.73 -4.71 -2.01
N ALA A 161 -15.98 -5.22 -1.04
CA ALA A 161 -15.89 -6.65 -0.75
C ALA A 161 -17.24 -7.22 -0.29
N LEU A 162 -17.92 -6.57 0.66
CA LEU A 162 -19.25 -6.97 1.11
C LEU A 162 -20.26 -6.95 -0.04
N SER A 163 -20.19 -5.94 -0.91
CA SER A 163 -21.02 -5.84 -2.12
C SER A 163 -20.77 -7.00 -3.10
N ALA A 164 -19.51 -7.37 -3.32
CA ALA A 164 -19.14 -8.49 -4.16
C ALA A 164 -19.59 -9.84 -3.57
N ILE A 165 -19.47 -10.00 -2.24
CA ILE A 165 -19.94 -11.19 -1.52
C ILE A 165 -21.46 -11.30 -1.64
N ALA A 166 -22.20 -10.24 -1.33
CA ALA A 166 -23.66 -10.24 -1.37
C ALA A 166 -24.20 -10.54 -2.77
N LYS A 167 -23.55 -10.05 -3.83
CA LYS A 167 -23.92 -10.38 -5.22
C LYS A 167 -23.73 -11.87 -5.57
N ASN A 168 -22.79 -12.54 -4.91
CA ASN A 168 -22.42 -13.94 -5.19
C ASN A 168 -22.70 -14.86 -3.99
N TYR A 169 -23.62 -14.47 -3.09
CA TYR A 169 -23.75 -15.09 -1.78
C TYR A 169 -23.95 -16.61 -1.84
N LYS A 170 -24.77 -17.12 -2.78
CA LYS A 170 -25.02 -18.56 -2.91
C LYS A 170 -23.75 -19.36 -3.18
N LEU A 171 -22.83 -18.80 -3.95
CA LEU A 171 -21.56 -19.46 -4.27
C LEU A 171 -20.59 -19.40 -3.10
N ILE A 172 -20.58 -18.26 -2.38
CA ILE A 172 -19.62 -18.00 -1.31
C ILE A 172 -20.07 -18.64 0.01
N THR A 173 -21.29 -18.38 0.48
CA THR A 173 -21.74 -18.82 1.82
C THR A 173 -21.93 -20.32 1.97
N LEU A 174 -21.91 -21.06 0.85
CA LEU A 174 -22.01 -22.53 0.81
C LEU A 174 -20.65 -23.20 0.56
N SER A 175 -19.57 -22.42 0.49
CA SER A 175 -18.23 -22.92 0.18
C SER A 175 -17.43 -23.21 1.46
N ASN A 176 -16.49 -24.14 1.37
CA ASN A 176 -15.59 -24.46 2.48
C ASN A 176 -14.74 -23.25 2.89
N GLU A 177 -14.37 -22.42 1.91
CA GLU A 177 -13.61 -21.19 2.15
C GLU A 177 -14.37 -20.21 3.05
N TYR A 178 -15.70 -20.12 2.92
CA TYR A 178 -16.50 -19.31 3.82
C TYR A 178 -16.64 -19.93 5.22
N GLU A 179 -16.71 -21.25 5.34
CA GLU A 179 -16.70 -21.92 6.65
C GLU A 179 -15.41 -21.63 7.42
N GLU A 180 -14.25 -21.79 6.76
CA GLU A 180 -12.94 -21.46 7.33
C GLU A 180 -12.84 -19.97 7.70
N PHE A 181 -13.27 -19.10 6.78
CA PHE A 181 -13.34 -17.65 7.02
C PHE A 181 -14.20 -17.33 8.24
N ALA A 182 -15.36 -17.99 8.40
CA ALA A 182 -16.30 -17.70 9.46
C ALA A 182 -15.82 -18.16 10.84
N VAL A 183 -15.10 -19.27 10.90
CA VAL A 183 -14.43 -19.72 12.13
C VAL A 183 -13.33 -18.74 12.53
N LYS A 184 -12.53 -18.28 11.57
CA LYS A 184 -11.42 -17.34 11.80
C LYS A 184 -11.90 -15.93 12.13
N ASN A 185 -12.98 -15.48 11.49
CA ASN A 185 -13.45 -14.09 11.52
C ASN A 185 -14.95 -13.96 11.89
N PRO A 186 -15.39 -14.35 13.11
CA PRO A 186 -16.81 -14.37 13.46
C PRO A 186 -17.54 -13.03 13.28
N LEU A 187 -16.88 -11.91 13.61
CA LEU A 187 -17.45 -10.57 13.45
C LEU A 187 -17.61 -10.16 11.99
N LEU A 188 -16.68 -10.55 11.11
CA LEU A 188 -16.79 -10.29 9.68
C LEU A 188 -17.91 -11.13 9.07
N SER A 189 -18.12 -12.37 9.54
CA SER A 189 -19.27 -13.17 9.12
C SER A 189 -20.60 -12.52 9.47
N VAL A 190 -20.72 -11.88 10.64
CA VAL A 190 -21.91 -11.10 10.98
C VAL A 190 -22.11 -9.93 10.01
N LYS A 191 -21.03 -9.22 9.62
CA LYS A 191 -21.12 -8.16 8.60
C LYS A 191 -21.57 -8.71 7.24
N VAL A 192 -21.04 -9.87 6.83
CA VAL A 192 -21.44 -10.56 5.61
C VAL A 192 -22.93 -10.91 5.64
N SER A 193 -23.42 -11.54 6.73
CA SER A 193 -24.84 -11.89 6.86
C SER A 193 -25.75 -10.66 6.78
N ARG A 194 -25.38 -9.55 7.43
CA ARG A 194 -26.14 -8.29 7.34
C ARG A 194 -26.14 -7.73 5.92
N SER A 195 -24.97 -7.68 5.27
CA SER A 195 -24.86 -7.18 3.90
C SER A 195 -25.69 -7.98 2.89
N ILE A 196 -25.81 -9.31 3.10
CA ILE A 196 -26.67 -10.15 2.27
C ILE A 196 -28.14 -9.79 2.49
N ILE A 197 -28.58 -9.63 3.75
CA ILE A 197 -29.97 -9.27 4.08
C ILE A 197 -30.33 -7.91 3.49
N ASP A 198 -29.44 -6.92 3.56
CA ASP A 198 -29.70 -5.56 3.06
C ASP A 198 -29.81 -5.47 1.52
N LYS A 199 -29.39 -6.51 0.79
CA LYS A 199 -29.38 -6.56 -0.69
C LYS A 199 -30.36 -7.56 -1.31
N ILE A 200 -31.09 -8.32 -0.50
CA ILE A 200 -32.18 -9.22 -0.93
C ILE A 200 -33.49 -8.46 -0.84
#